data_AF-A0A8C0JQ37-F1
#
_entry.id   AF-A0A8C0JQ37-F1
#
_cell.length_a   1.000
_cell.length_b   1.000
_cell.length_c   1.000
_cell.angle_alpha   90.00
_cell.angle_beta   90.00
_cell.angle_gamma   90.00
#
_symmetry.space_group_name_H-M   'P 1'
#
loop_
_entity.id
_entity.type
_entity.pdbx_description
1 polymer ?
#
loop_
_entity_poly.entity_id
_entity_poly.type
_entity_poly.pdbx_seq_one_letter_code
_entity_poly.pdbx_strand_id
1 'polypeptide(L)'
;LCCDFPEIYFLPTKISTETTNTSEQRDSELYTFECPVYQTPERSRILTTGLPSNFLTSVYLSTRRPPSHWITMQVALLCEKNEK
;
A
#
# COMPACT_ATOMS: atom_id res chain seq x y z
N LEU A 1 -8.94 8.67 11.42
CA LEU A 1 -9.01 9.73 10.38
C LEU A 1 -8.87 9.01 9.06
N CYS A 2 -9.88 9.09 8.19
CA CYS A 2 -9.85 8.44 6.88
C CYS A 2 -10.03 9.52 5.83
N CYS A 3 -9.20 9.47 4.78
CA CYS A 3 -9.23 10.41 3.68
C CYS A 3 -9.69 9.68 2.43
N ASP A 4 -10.43 10.39 1.58
CA ASP A 4 -10.77 9.86 0.27
C ASP A 4 -9.48 9.65 -0.53
N PHE A 5 -9.39 8.49 -1.18
CA PHE A 5 -8.26 8.12 -2.03
C PHE A 5 -8.82 7.71 -3.40
N PRO A 6 -8.19 8.10 -4.52
CA PRO A 6 -8.65 7.73 -5.84
C PRO A 6 -8.68 6.20 -6.02
N GLU A 7 -9.55 5.71 -6.89
CA GLU A 7 -9.61 4.29 -7.20
C GLU A 7 -8.31 3.80 -7.85
N ILE A 8 -7.77 2.70 -7.32
CA ILE A 8 -6.60 2.01 -7.90
C ILE A 8 -7.09 0.75 -8.60
N TYR A 9 -6.70 0.60 -9.86
CA TYR A 9 -7.00 -0.57 -10.67
C TYR A 9 -5.77 -1.46 -10.82
N PHE A 10 -5.87 -2.72 -10.37
CA PHE A 10 -4.83 -3.71 -10.62
C PHE A 10 -5.10 -4.39 -11.96
N LEU A 11 -4.22 -4.15 -12.93
CA LEU A 11 -4.29 -4.80 -14.23
C LEU A 11 -3.45 -6.09 -14.19
N PRO A 12 -4.04 -7.26 -14.52
CA PRO A 12 -3.29 -8.49 -14.61
C PRO A 12 -2.17 -8.37 -15.64
N THR A 13 -0.93 -8.64 -15.23
CA THR A 13 0.22 -8.73 -16.14
C THR A 13 0.80 -10.13 -16.10
N LYS A 14 1.30 -10.60 -17.24
CA LYS A 14 2.01 -11.88 -17.31
C LYS A 14 3.37 -11.71 -16.64
N ILE A 15 3.68 -12.57 -15.66
CA ILE A 15 4.98 -12.57 -15.00
C ILE A 15 6.02 -13.02 -16.04
N SER A 16 6.76 -12.08 -16.61
CA SER A 16 7.97 -12.37 -17.38
C SER A 16 9.14 -12.46 -16.41
N THR A 17 9.93 -13.51 -16.50
CA THR A 17 11.12 -13.72 -15.66
C THR A 17 12.31 -12.83 -16.05
N GLU A 18 12.12 -11.87 -16.95
CA GLU A 18 13.11 -10.83 -17.18
C GLU A 18 13.03 -9.80 -16.07
N THR A 19 14.02 -9.82 -15.20
CA THR A 19 14.32 -8.76 -14.25
C THR A 19 14.56 -7.48 -15.04
N THR A 20 13.49 -6.74 -15.35
CA THR A 20 13.62 -5.35 -15.75
C THR A 20 14.20 -4.64 -14.54
N ASN A 21 15.52 -4.41 -14.59
CA ASN A 21 16.15 -3.38 -13.79
C ASN A 21 15.48 -2.07 -14.22
N THR A 22 14.35 -1.75 -13.59
CA THR A 22 13.65 -0.50 -13.84
C THR A 22 14.53 0.57 -13.25
N SER A 23 15.45 1.08 -14.06
CA SER A 23 16.08 2.37 -13.86
C SER A 23 14.98 3.40 -13.94
N GLU A 24 14.27 3.61 -12.84
CA GLU A 24 13.34 4.72 -12.70
C GLU A 24 14.17 6.01 -12.80
N GLN A 25 13.95 6.73 -13.90
CA GLN A 25 14.40 8.10 -14.05
C GLN A 25 14.01 8.87 -12.79
N ARG A 26 15.03 9.40 -12.12
CA ARG A 26 14.92 10.15 -10.88
C ARG A 26 14.15 11.44 -11.14
N ASP A 27 12.87 11.44 -10.79
CA ASP A 27 12.20 12.69 -10.42
C ASP A 27 12.75 13.06 -9.04
N SER A 28 13.80 13.88 -9.05
CA SER A 28 14.81 13.97 -7.98
C SER A 28 14.32 14.58 -6.65
N GLU A 29 13.01 14.80 -6.48
CA GLU A 29 12.41 15.46 -5.31
C GLU A 29 11.33 14.63 -4.58
N LEU A 30 10.96 13.45 -5.06
CA LEU A 30 9.92 12.63 -4.44
C LEU A 30 10.48 11.32 -3.87
N TYR A 31 9.94 10.91 -2.72
CA TYR A 31 10.22 9.63 -2.08
C TYR A 31 9.16 8.60 -2.46
N THR A 32 9.57 7.36 -2.68
CA THR A 32 8.64 6.24 -2.86
C THR A 32 8.30 5.62 -1.51
N PHE A 33 7.02 5.65 -1.15
CA PHE A 33 6.50 4.98 0.04
C PHE A 33 5.76 3.70 -0.36
N GLU A 34 6.20 2.57 0.19
CA GLU A 34 5.48 1.30 0.09
C GLU A 34 4.33 1.29 1.10
N CYS A 35 3.12 1.57 0.62
CA CYS A 35 1.92 1.65 1.43
C CYS A 35 1.21 0.29 1.49
N PRO A 36 0.99 -0.29 2.68
CA PRO A 36 0.25 -1.54 2.81
C PRO A 36 -1.25 -1.31 2.59
N VAL A 37 -1.89 -2.25 1.91
CA VAL A 37 -3.33 -2.31 1.68
C VAL A 37 -3.92 -3.39 2.58
N TYR A 38 -4.85 -2.99 3.44
CA TYR A 38 -5.61 -3.90 4.30
C TYR A 38 -7.08 -3.99 3.86
N GLN A 39 -7.69 -5.13 4.11
CA GLN A 39 -9.11 -5.35 3.89
C GLN A 39 -9.95 -4.48 4.84
N THR A 40 -9.63 -4.51 6.14
CA THR A 40 -10.38 -3.83 7.22
C THR A 40 -9.45 -2.93 8.05
N PRO A 41 -9.95 -1.85 8.69
CA PRO A 41 -9.16 -1.01 9.59
C PRO A 41 -8.78 -1.71 10.90
N GLU A 42 -9.50 -2.77 11.25
CA GLU A 42 -9.35 -3.45 12.54
C GLU A 42 -8.01 -4.19 12.63
N ARG A 43 -7.19 -3.76 13.59
CA ARG A 43 -5.92 -4.40 13.93
C ARG A 43 -6.16 -5.46 15.00
N SER A 44 -6.65 -6.63 14.60
CA SER A 44 -6.76 -7.75 15.53
C SER A 44 -5.37 -8.27 15.89
N ARG A 45 -5.05 -8.30 17.19
CA ARG A 45 -3.83 -8.92 17.73
C ARG A 45 -3.91 -10.44 17.74
N ILE A 46 -5.10 -10.98 17.47
CA ILE A 46 -5.35 -12.40 17.34
C ILE A 46 -5.13 -12.71 15.87
N LEU A 47 -3.96 -13.27 15.57
CA LEU A 47 -3.74 -14.02 14.34
C LEU A 47 -4.75 -15.17 14.39
N THR A 48 -5.97 -14.93 13.90
CA THR A 48 -7.07 -15.90 13.97
C THR A 48 -6.59 -17.13 13.23
N THR A 49 -6.26 -18.18 13.99
CA THR A 49 -5.70 -19.43 13.51
C THR A 49 -6.55 -19.94 12.33
N GLY A 50 -6.08 -19.72 11.11
CA GLY A 50 -6.71 -20.19 9.88
C GLY A 50 -7.43 -19.15 8.98
N LEU A 51 -7.49 -17.87 9.33
CA LEU A 51 -8.00 -16.83 8.40
C LEU A 51 -6.84 -16.06 7.74
N PRO A 52 -7.01 -15.60 6.48
CA PRO A 52 -6.01 -14.76 5.83
C PRO A 52 -5.78 -13.50 6.66
N SER A 53 -4.51 -13.11 6.79
CA SER A 53 -4.15 -11.79 7.31
C SER A 53 -4.99 -10.73 6.59
N ASN A 54 -5.46 -9.71 7.30
CA ASN A 54 -6.16 -8.59 6.67
C ASN A 54 -5.29 -7.86 5.63
N PHE A 55 -3.99 -8.15 5.56
CA PHE A 55 -3.08 -7.63 4.55
C PHE A 55 -3.33 -8.27 3.17
N LEU A 56 -3.52 -7.44 2.16
CA LEU A 56 -3.76 -7.89 0.78
C LEU A 56 -2.50 -7.74 -0.09
N THR A 57 -1.94 -6.53 -0.15
CA THR A 57 -0.80 -6.19 -0.99
C THR A 57 -0.19 -4.87 -0.55
N SER A 58 0.95 -4.48 -1.13
CA SER A 58 1.53 -3.15 -1.01
C SER A 58 1.43 -2.40 -2.34
N VAL A 59 1.27 -1.07 -2.28
CA VAL A 59 1.37 -0.19 -3.45
C VAL A 59 2.46 0.85 -3.24
N TYR A 60 3.19 1.16 -4.29
CA TYR A 60 4.23 2.19 -4.26
C TYR A 60 3.61 3.55 -4.59
N LEU A 61 3.68 4.48 -3.65
CA LEU A 61 3.16 5.83 -3.78
C LEU A 61 4.31 6.83 -3.84
N SER A 62 4.26 7.77 -4.77
CA SER A 62 5.16 8.92 -4.77
C SER A 62 4.71 9.92 -3.70
N THR A 63 5.64 10.32 -2.83
CA THR A 63 5.35 11.14 -1.65
C THR A 63 6.39 12.24 -1.48
N ARG A 64 5.97 13.40 -0.96
CA ARG A 64 6.88 14.52 -0.65
C ARG A 64 7.66 14.34 0.66
N ARG A 65 7.24 13.38 1.49
CA ARG A 65 7.81 13.10 2.81
C ARG A 65 8.49 11.74 2.77
N PRO A 66 9.57 11.53 3.54
CA PRO A 66 10.25 10.24 3.55
C PRO A 66 9.32 9.12 4.05
N PRO A 67 9.55 7.86 3.63
CA PRO A 67 8.72 6.71 4.02
C PRO A 67 8.58 6.55 5.54
N SER A 68 9.62 6.89 6.31
CA SER A 68 9.62 6.84 7.77
C SER A 68 8.48 7.64 8.40
N HIS A 69 8.14 8.80 7.83
CA HIS A 69 7.03 9.63 8.31
C HIS A 69 5.69 8.88 8.25
N TRP A 70 5.43 8.22 7.12
CA TRP A 70 4.19 7.48 6.89
C TRP A 70 4.12 6.19 7.70
N ILE A 71 5.25 5.50 7.85
CA ILE A 71 5.39 4.29 8.70
C ILE A 71 5.08 4.64 10.16
N THR A 72 5.68 5.71 10.70
CA THR A 72 5.44 6.14 12.09
C THR A 72 3.99 6.57 12.31
N MET A 73 3.35 7.18 11.31
CA MET A 73 1.92 7.52 11.36
C MET A 73 0.99 6.32 11.14
N GLN A 74 1.54 5.13 10.85
CA GLN A 74 0.79 3.92 10.56
C GLN A 74 -0.25 4.09 9.46
N VAL A 75 0.11 4.85 8.41
CA VAL A 75 -0.74 5.07 7.25
C VAL A 75 -0.83 3.79 6.44
N ALA A 76 -2.06 3.47 6.04
CA ALA A 76 -2.37 2.32 5.21
C ALA A 76 -3.56 2.64 4.31
N LEU A 77 -3.66 1.93 3.20
CA LEU A 77 -4.87 1.92 2.37
C LEU A 77 -5.82 0.85 2.89
N LEU A 78 -7.11 1.13 2.79
CA LEU A 78 -8.18 0.24 3.21
C LEU A 78 -9.11 -0.01 2.03
N CYS A 79 -9.50 -1.27 1.82
CA CYS A 79 -10.53 -1.61 0.84
C CYS A 79 -11.95 -1.37 1.37
N GLU A 80 -12.11 -1.38 2.69
CA GLU A 80 -13.39 -1.09 3.33
C GLU A 80 -13.81 0.37 3.10
N LYS A 81 -15.00 0.54 2.56
CA LYS A 81 -15.63 1.85 2.47
C LYS A 81 -16.02 2.28 3.88
N ASN A 82 -15.48 3.40 4.34
CA ASN A 82 -15.98 4.01 5.58
C ASN A 82 -17.43 4.42 5.34
N GLU A 83 -18.39 3.62 5.82
CA GLU A 83 -19.77 4.04 5.92
C GLU A 83 -19.83 5.02 7.10
N LYS A 84 -19.95 6.31 6.78
CA LYS A 84 -20.22 7.37 7.75
C LYS A 84 -21.71 7.64 7.80
#